data_AF-A0A6H5HHM1-F1
#
_entry.id   AF-A0A6H5HHM1-F1
#
_cell.length_a   1.000
_cell.length_b   1.000
_cell.length_c   1.000
_cell.angle_alpha   90.00
_cell.angle_beta   90.00
_cell.angle_gamma   90.00
#
_symmetry.space_group_name_H-M   'P 1'
#
loop_
_entity.id
_entity.type
_entity.pdbx_description
1 polymer ?
#
loop_
_entity_poly.entity_id
_entity_poly.type
_entity_poly.pdbx_seq_one_letter_code
_entity_poly.pdbx_strand_id
1 'polypeptide(L)'
;MWRSRTNVFQGGSTERKINRIFPGSLDQQDRDYYDVNGDTLRPYSVLIIGFDGMSRLNFERQMPRTMSILREQGGVSLLGYNKVGYNTFPNLMPVLTGRNISEIKDICWPSKYAVLDNCPFIWKTFKDYGYYTAYGEDNPLASTFIFSKSGFREQPVDYYMPPFFHEAETHLKTINFFKHTSVYCVGDKQNSARFVNAVQNFASRFKNKPTFALFWFNGMSHDFLNFPRIYDQLFYEMFSSFKEEGVLDSSIIIAMSDHGIRWGQFRQTFQGFLEERLPLATIVLPASFKKRFPRATANLELNTKRLTTPYDLYETMWDIVDVGRLPDRTIVDMNSIRQRGMSLFYPIPETRTCHSAGVPVEFCACDERKPMEENNEIKNFLATKAVSYQNLMLANATQCAKLKLLNVDAVWENVPHFGKESAIKILPLHRDFVLKFTTTPGNGVFEARIRFKLPNQLSIVGVISRLNMYHNDSACVDDEILKLYCYCLPNGEDGN
;
A
#
# COMPACT_ATOMS: atom_id res chain seq x y z
N MET A 1 16.47 -38.99 -34.49
CA MET A 1 15.34 -38.68 -35.41
C MET A 1 14.08 -38.74 -34.58
N TRP A 2 13.40 -37.61 -34.37
CA TRP A 2 11.96 -37.43 -34.14
C TRP A 2 11.81 -35.94 -33.77
N ARG A 3 11.58 -35.12 -34.80
CA ARG A 3 11.23 -33.71 -34.69
C ARG A 3 9.73 -33.64 -34.43
N SER A 4 9.26 -32.97 -33.37
CA SER A 4 7.86 -32.53 -33.29
C SER A 4 7.78 -31.02 -33.33
N ARG A 5 7.04 -30.55 -34.33
CA ARG A 5 6.78 -29.16 -34.71
C ARG A 5 6.08 -28.38 -33.60
N THR A 6 6.58 -27.20 -33.29
CA THR A 6 5.84 -26.15 -32.59
C THR A 6 4.86 -25.49 -33.57
N ASN A 7 3.56 -25.67 -33.35
CA ASN A 7 2.52 -24.88 -34.01
C ASN A 7 2.40 -23.53 -33.29
N VAL A 8 2.65 -22.46 -34.03
CA VAL A 8 2.40 -21.08 -33.63
C VAL A 8 0.91 -20.81 -33.78
N PHE A 9 0.19 -20.70 -32.67
CA PHE A 9 -1.13 -20.06 -32.65
C PHE A 9 -0.93 -18.55 -32.49
N GLN A 10 -1.18 -17.81 -33.57
CA GLN A 10 -1.36 -16.36 -33.53
C GLN A 10 -2.74 -16.06 -32.93
N GLY A 11 -2.78 -15.76 -31.63
CA GLY A 11 -3.90 -15.10 -30.97
C GLY A 11 -3.51 -13.66 -30.67
N GLY A 12 -4.10 -12.70 -31.38
CA GLY A 12 -3.81 -11.28 -31.23
C GLY A 12 -4.33 -10.73 -29.91
N SER A 13 -3.43 -10.39 -28.99
CA SER A 13 -3.63 -9.33 -28.01
C SER A 13 -2.71 -8.17 -28.39
N THR A 14 -3.29 -7.00 -28.65
CA THR A 14 -2.54 -5.77 -28.93
C THR A 14 -1.97 -5.23 -27.62
N GLU A 15 -0.93 -5.85 -27.09
CA GLU A 15 0.01 -5.17 -26.19
C GLU A 15 0.91 -4.29 -27.05
N ARG A 16 0.68 -2.97 -27.01
CA ARG A 16 1.76 -2.04 -27.36
C ARG A 16 2.86 -2.21 -26.32
N LYS A 17 3.88 -3.00 -26.67
CA LYS A 17 5.21 -2.88 -26.07
C LYS A 17 5.61 -1.42 -26.18
N ILE A 18 5.51 -0.69 -25.07
CA ILE A 18 6.31 0.52 -24.90
C ILE A 18 7.73 -0.02 -24.86
N ASN A 19 8.45 0.08 -25.98
CA ASN A 19 9.89 -0.14 -26.03
C ASN A 19 10.55 0.95 -25.15
N ARG A 20 10.47 0.80 -23.82
CA ARG A 20 11.37 1.48 -22.90
C ARG A 20 12.71 0.80 -23.12
N ILE A 21 13.59 1.44 -23.88
CA ILE A 21 14.93 0.93 -24.21
C ILE A 21 15.65 0.71 -22.88
N PHE A 22 15.87 -0.55 -22.51
CA PHE A 22 16.80 -0.94 -21.47
C PHE A 22 18.21 -0.69 -22.03
N PRO A 23 19.02 0.23 -21.48
CA PRO A 23 20.43 0.24 -21.80
C PRO A 23 20.99 -1.08 -21.29
N GLY A 24 21.56 -1.88 -22.19
CA GLY A 24 22.32 -3.07 -21.81
C GLY A 24 23.42 -2.70 -20.81
N SER A 25 23.91 -3.71 -20.08
CA SER A 25 25.02 -3.58 -19.13
C SER A 25 26.17 -2.77 -19.75
N LEU A 26 26.32 -1.53 -19.28
CA LEU A 26 27.41 -0.64 -19.64
C LEU A 26 28.28 -0.46 -18.40
N ASP A 27 29.58 -0.60 -18.61
CA ASP A 27 30.64 -0.64 -17.60
C ASP A 27 30.53 0.46 -16.53
N GLN A 28 30.96 0.08 -15.33
CA GLN A 28 30.71 0.69 -14.04
C GLN A 28 31.56 1.95 -13.73
N GLN A 29 32.06 2.66 -14.74
CA GLN A 29 32.84 3.88 -14.53
C GLN A 29 31.96 5.11 -14.73
N ASP A 30 31.69 5.80 -13.62
CA ASP A 30 31.21 7.17 -13.50
C ASP A 30 30.29 7.63 -14.63
N ARG A 31 29.00 7.28 -14.55
CA ARG A 31 27.96 8.03 -15.26
C ARG A 31 27.84 9.40 -14.58
N ASP A 32 28.75 10.30 -14.91
CA ASP A 32 28.49 11.72 -14.77
C ASP A 32 27.33 12.05 -15.72
N TYR A 33 26.12 12.05 -15.18
CA TYR A 33 25.02 12.67 -15.86
C TYR A 33 25.33 14.17 -15.88
N TYR A 34 25.23 14.84 -17.02
CA TYR A 34 25.41 16.29 -17.11
C TYR A 34 24.05 16.92 -17.42
N ASP A 35 23.71 18.03 -16.77
CA ASP A 35 22.53 18.79 -17.21
C ASP A 35 22.80 19.59 -18.48
N VAL A 36 21.78 20.32 -18.93
CA VAL A 36 21.84 21.19 -20.12
C VAL A 36 22.93 22.27 -20.04
N ASN A 37 23.47 22.55 -18.85
CA ASN A 37 24.55 23.51 -18.61
C ASN A 37 25.92 22.84 -18.41
N GLY A 38 26.00 21.51 -18.45
CA GLY A 38 27.25 20.76 -18.28
C GLY A 38 27.62 20.45 -16.82
N ASP A 39 26.71 20.66 -15.85
CA ASP A 39 26.96 20.37 -14.44
C ASP A 39 26.69 18.89 -14.11
N THR A 40 27.60 18.25 -13.36
CA THR A 40 27.41 16.88 -12.87
C THR A 40 26.13 16.74 -12.04
N LEU A 41 25.15 15.99 -12.55
CA LEU A 41 23.95 15.48 -11.90
C LEU A 41 24.37 14.43 -10.87
N ARG A 42 24.50 14.86 -9.61
CA ARG A 42 24.52 13.92 -8.49
C ARG A 42 23.15 13.25 -8.39
N PRO A 43 23.08 11.91 -8.34
CA PRO A 43 21.81 11.22 -8.15
C PRO A 43 21.22 11.53 -6.77
N TYR A 44 19.89 11.57 -6.69
CA TYR A 44 19.17 11.72 -5.42
C TYR A 44 18.85 10.34 -4.84
N SER A 45 19.08 10.18 -3.54
CA SER A 45 18.65 9.01 -2.78
C SER A 45 17.13 9.01 -2.59
N VAL A 46 16.53 7.82 -2.44
CA VAL A 46 15.14 7.63 -2.04
C VAL A 46 15.12 6.89 -0.70
N LEU A 47 14.59 7.52 0.33
CA LEU A 47 14.41 6.93 1.66
C LEU A 47 12.93 6.89 2.01
N ILE A 48 12.33 5.71 1.93
CA ILE A 48 10.94 5.47 2.29
C ILE A 48 10.89 5.04 3.76
N ILE A 49 10.20 5.84 4.58
CA ILE A 49 9.90 5.54 5.97
C ILE A 49 8.40 5.24 6.06
N GLY A 50 8.08 3.96 6.23
CA GLY A 50 6.72 3.45 6.26
C GLY A 50 6.17 3.26 7.65
N PHE A 51 4.89 3.55 7.84
CA PHE A 51 4.16 3.32 9.10
C PHE A 51 2.91 2.50 8.79
N ASP A 52 2.85 1.25 9.22
CA ASP A 52 1.71 0.38 8.91
C ASP A 52 0.43 0.90 9.58
N GLY A 53 -0.66 1.05 8.82
CA GLY A 53 -1.97 1.32 9.41
C GLY A 53 -2.25 2.77 9.81
N MET A 54 -1.43 3.73 9.38
CA MET A 54 -1.64 5.14 9.72
C MET A 54 -2.31 5.93 8.58
N SER A 55 -3.50 6.48 8.86
CA SER A 55 -4.09 7.52 8.00
C SER A 55 -3.30 8.81 8.12
N ARG A 56 -3.38 9.70 7.12
CA ARG A 56 -2.77 11.04 7.22
C ARG A 56 -3.24 11.77 8.48
N LEU A 57 -4.56 11.79 8.72
CA LEU A 57 -5.13 12.51 9.86
C LEU A 57 -4.83 11.84 11.19
N ASN A 58 -4.70 10.51 11.23
CA ASN A 58 -4.25 9.81 12.41
C ASN A 58 -2.80 10.16 12.73
N PHE A 59 -1.91 10.18 11.73
CA PHE A 59 -0.54 10.61 11.91
C PHE A 59 -0.44 12.05 12.42
N GLU A 60 -1.25 12.97 11.91
CA GLU A 60 -1.31 14.34 12.44
C GLU A 60 -1.77 14.41 13.91
N ARG A 61 -2.67 13.52 14.34
CA ARG A 61 -3.17 13.46 15.72
C ARG A 61 -2.21 12.76 16.69
N GLN A 62 -1.52 11.72 16.24
CA GLN A 62 -0.69 10.89 17.11
C GLN A 62 0.78 11.26 17.05
N MET A 63 1.28 11.77 15.92
CA MET A 63 2.69 12.11 15.74
C MET A 63 2.89 13.58 15.34
N PRO A 64 2.37 14.54 16.13
CA PRO A 64 2.41 15.96 15.77
C PRO A 64 3.83 16.53 15.69
N ARG A 65 4.79 16.08 16.51
CA ARG A 65 6.18 16.55 16.44
C ARG A 65 6.86 16.02 15.19
N THR A 66 6.67 14.75 14.89
CA THR A 66 7.19 14.13 13.67
C THR A 66 6.63 14.80 12.42
N MET A 67 5.34 15.11 12.40
CA MET A 67 4.73 15.85 11.30
C MET A 67 5.24 17.31 11.23
N SER A 68 5.55 17.95 12.37
CA SER A 68 6.07 19.33 12.36
C SER A 68 7.45 19.40 11.69
N ILE A 69 8.38 18.52 12.03
CA ILE A 69 9.71 18.53 11.39
C ILE A 69 9.62 18.20 9.89
N LEU A 70 8.76 17.27 9.48
CA LEU A 70 8.50 17.01 8.05
C LEU A 70 7.99 18.28 7.33
N ARG A 71 7.07 19.03 7.94
CA ARG A 71 6.54 20.29 7.39
C ARG A 71 7.60 21.39 7.35
N GLU A 72 8.43 21.51 8.39
CA GLU A 72 9.55 22.47 8.44
C GLU A 72 10.58 22.24 7.33
N GLN A 73 10.77 20.98 6.91
CA GLN A 73 11.63 20.63 5.77
C GLN A 73 10.90 20.79 4.41
N GLY A 74 9.70 21.37 4.41
CA GLY A 74 8.88 21.59 3.23
C GLY A 74 8.29 20.28 2.68
N GLY A 75 7.87 19.38 3.58
CA GLY A 75 7.19 18.13 3.24
C GLY A 75 5.83 18.38 2.61
N VAL A 76 5.62 17.85 1.41
CA VAL A 76 4.39 17.95 0.63
C VAL A 76 3.52 16.75 0.93
N SER A 77 2.36 16.98 1.56
CA SER A 77 1.42 15.91 1.94
C SER A 77 0.32 15.75 0.88
N LEU A 78 0.18 14.55 0.33
CA LEU A 78 -0.83 14.22 -0.66
C LEU A 78 -2.17 13.95 0.03
N LEU A 79 -3.09 14.91 -0.02
CA LEU A 79 -4.35 14.86 0.73
C LEU A 79 -5.35 13.84 0.17
N GLY A 80 -5.26 13.57 -1.14
CA GLY A 80 -6.07 12.59 -1.86
C GLY A 80 -5.33 11.29 -2.18
N TYR A 81 -4.26 10.96 -1.45
CA TYR A 81 -3.56 9.68 -1.63
C TYR A 81 -4.46 8.53 -1.17
N ASN A 82 -4.88 7.70 -2.12
CA ASN A 82 -5.86 6.65 -1.93
C ASN A 82 -5.19 5.28 -2.08
N LYS A 83 -5.46 4.40 -1.12
CA LYS A 83 -4.98 3.02 -1.18
C LYS A 83 -5.65 2.22 -2.31
N VAL A 84 -5.08 1.08 -2.68
CA VAL A 84 -5.59 0.23 -3.78
C VAL A 84 -5.80 -1.23 -3.37
N GLY A 85 -5.51 -1.57 -2.12
CA GLY A 85 -5.62 -2.92 -1.58
C GLY A 85 -6.14 -2.97 -0.15
N TYR A 86 -6.43 -4.18 0.33
CA TYR A 86 -6.97 -4.40 1.67
C TYR A 86 -5.93 -4.15 2.77
N ASN A 87 -4.81 -4.86 2.75
CA ASN A 87 -3.69 -4.84 3.72
C ASN A 87 -2.38 -4.33 3.09
N THR A 88 -1.26 -4.48 3.79
CA THR A 88 0.08 -3.99 3.41
C THR A 88 0.56 -4.47 2.05
N PHE A 89 0.58 -5.79 1.81
CA PHE A 89 1.11 -6.38 0.58
C PHE A 89 0.48 -5.81 -0.72
N PRO A 90 -0.86 -5.80 -0.93
CA PRO A 90 -1.48 -5.25 -2.14
C PRO A 90 -1.38 -3.74 -2.28
N ASN A 91 -0.98 -3.00 -1.24
CA ASN A 91 -0.73 -1.56 -1.32
C ASN A 91 0.73 -1.25 -1.61
N LEU A 92 1.68 -2.02 -1.05
CA LEU A 92 3.11 -1.85 -1.30
C LEU A 92 3.58 -2.44 -2.62
N MET A 93 2.98 -3.53 -3.10
CA MET A 93 3.34 -4.10 -4.41
C MET A 93 3.20 -3.08 -5.55
N PRO A 94 2.11 -2.32 -5.67
CA PRO A 94 2.00 -1.20 -6.59
C PRO A 94 3.07 -0.11 -6.44
N VAL A 95 3.46 0.25 -5.21
CA VAL A 95 4.55 1.22 -4.98
C VAL A 95 5.85 0.69 -5.54
N LEU A 96 6.14 -0.59 -5.36
CA LEU A 96 7.45 -1.16 -5.64
C LEU A 96 7.57 -1.79 -7.02
N THR A 97 6.46 -2.10 -7.69
CA THR A 97 6.48 -2.78 -9.01
C THR A 97 5.62 -2.08 -10.05
N GLY A 98 4.81 -1.12 -9.63
CA GLY A 98 3.80 -0.49 -10.47
C GLY A 98 2.64 -1.43 -10.81
N ARG A 99 2.58 -2.66 -10.26
CA ARG A 99 1.64 -3.74 -10.61
C ARG A 99 0.64 -4.03 -9.50
N ASN A 100 -0.58 -4.39 -9.89
CA ASN A 100 -1.59 -4.91 -8.97
C ASN A 100 -1.34 -6.40 -8.66
N ILE A 101 -2.03 -6.95 -7.66
CA ILE A 101 -1.81 -8.35 -7.24
C ILE A 101 -2.17 -9.37 -8.32
N SER A 102 -3.16 -9.12 -9.17
CA SER A 102 -3.49 -10.03 -10.27
C SER A 102 -2.31 -10.15 -11.24
N GLU A 103 -1.75 -9.02 -11.66
CA GLU A 103 -0.58 -8.99 -12.54
C GLU A 103 0.65 -9.62 -11.88
N ILE A 104 0.87 -9.35 -10.58
CA ILE A 104 1.97 -9.97 -9.83
C ILE A 104 1.87 -11.49 -9.82
N LYS A 105 0.66 -12.03 -9.64
CA LYS A 105 0.42 -13.48 -9.69
C LYS A 105 0.76 -14.06 -11.06
N ASP A 106 0.40 -13.37 -12.12
CA ASP A 106 0.66 -13.82 -13.50
C ASP A 106 2.14 -13.71 -13.88
N ILE A 107 2.85 -12.69 -13.36
CA ILE A 107 4.23 -12.38 -13.75
C ILE A 107 5.27 -13.17 -12.95
N CYS A 108 5.14 -13.23 -11.62
CA CYS A 108 6.23 -13.70 -10.76
C CYS A 108 5.80 -14.49 -9.52
N TRP A 109 4.54 -14.39 -9.08
CA TRP A 109 4.10 -14.94 -7.79
C TRP A 109 2.78 -15.73 -7.91
N PRO A 110 2.74 -16.84 -8.67
CA PRO A 110 1.49 -17.55 -9.01
C PRO A 110 0.78 -18.18 -7.81
N SER A 111 1.47 -18.39 -6.70
CA SER A 111 0.90 -18.88 -5.45
C SER A 111 1.71 -18.42 -4.24
N LYS A 112 1.15 -18.56 -3.03
CA LYS A 112 1.83 -18.20 -1.79
C LYS A 112 3.12 -18.99 -1.51
N TYR A 113 3.30 -20.13 -2.18
CA TYR A 113 4.48 -20.98 -2.09
C TYR A 113 5.59 -20.58 -3.09
N ALA A 114 5.31 -19.63 -3.98
CA ALA A 114 6.32 -19.07 -4.86
C ALA A 114 7.13 -18.00 -4.12
N VAL A 115 8.41 -17.92 -4.44
CA VAL A 115 9.30 -16.86 -3.97
C VAL A 115 9.11 -15.59 -4.80
N LEU A 116 9.41 -14.44 -4.21
CA LEU A 116 9.23 -13.12 -4.81
C LEU A 116 10.44 -12.66 -5.65
N ASP A 117 11.51 -13.47 -5.70
CA ASP A 117 12.80 -13.16 -6.32
C ASP A 117 12.68 -12.71 -7.78
N ASN A 118 11.69 -13.19 -8.53
CA ASN A 118 11.50 -12.83 -9.95
C ASN A 118 10.58 -11.62 -10.16
N CYS A 119 10.03 -11.04 -9.09
CA CYS A 119 9.17 -9.88 -9.23
C CYS A 119 9.97 -8.62 -9.63
N PRO A 120 9.38 -7.72 -10.45
CA PRO A 120 10.06 -6.56 -11.00
C PRO A 120 10.08 -5.40 -10.00
N PHE A 121 10.71 -5.61 -8.84
CA PHE A 121 10.85 -4.58 -7.82
C PHE A 121 11.75 -3.43 -8.27
N ILE A 122 11.34 -2.19 -7.99
CA ILE A 122 12.03 -0.95 -8.37
C ILE A 122 13.42 -0.84 -7.76
N TRP A 123 13.64 -1.46 -6.58
CA TRP A 123 14.98 -1.51 -5.99
C TRP A 123 16.00 -2.22 -6.89
N LYS A 124 15.58 -3.17 -7.73
CA LYS A 124 16.46 -3.80 -8.72
C LYS A 124 16.89 -2.80 -9.79
N THR A 125 15.95 -1.97 -10.26
CA THR A 125 16.27 -0.88 -11.18
C THR A 125 17.24 0.11 -10.53
N PHE A 126 17.01 0.53 -9.29
CA PHE A 126 17.97 1.38 -8.57
C PHE A 126 19.35 0.72 -8.45
N LYS A 127 19.39 -0.58 -8.15
CA LYS A 127 20.63 -1.36 -8.09
C LYS A 127 21.38 -1.37 -9.43
N ASP A 128 20.67 -1.61 -10.53
CA ASP A 128 21.24 -1.60 -11.89
C ASP A 128 21.78 -0.22 -12.29
N TYR A 129 21.28 0.85 -11.66
CA TYR A 129 21.77 2.23 -11.80
C TYR A 129 22.84 2.61 -10.77
N GLY A 130 23.37 1.64 -10.03
CA GLY A 130 24.52 1.82 -9.12
C GLY A 130 24.16 2.31 -7.72
N TYR A 131 22.90 2.30 -7.33
CA TYR A 131 22.47 2.65 -5.98
C TYR A 131 22.76 1.50 -5.00
N TYR A 132 23.08 1.85 -3.75
CA TYR A 132 23.00 0.90 -2.64
C TYR A 132 21.54 0.71 -2.25
N THR A 133 21.12 -0.54 -2.04
CA THR A 133 19.71 -0.86 -1.76
C THR A 133 19.53 -1.39 -0.34
N ALA A 134 18.46 -0.98 0.33
CA ALA A 134 18.14 -1.44 1.68
C ALA A 134 16.65 -1.74 1.86
N TYR A 135 16.35 -2.75 2.67
CA TYR A 135 15.01 -3.09 3.09
C TYR A 135 15.02 -3.66 4.51
N GLY A 136 14.07 -3.23 5.32
CA GLY A 136 13.85 -3.74 6.66
C GLY A 136 12.44 -3.49 7.16
N GLU A 137 11.99 -4.36 8.07
CA GLU A 137 10.79 -4.14 8.88
C GLU A 137 11.07 -4.52 10.34
N ASP A 138 10.46 -3.81 11.30
CA ASP A 138 10.66 -4.07 12.73
C ASP A 138 9.83 -5.23 13.30
N ASN A 139 9.00 -5.88 12.48
CA ASN A 139 8.30 -7.10 12.88
C ASN A 139 8.36 -8.13 11.72
N PRO A 140 9.35 -9.03 11.72
CA PRO A 140 9.61 -9.96 10.62
C PRO A 140 8.52 -11.03 10.48
N LEU A 141 7.90 -11.49 11.58
CA LEU A 141 6.89 -12.56 11.55
C LEU A 141 5.55 -12.08 10.93
N ALA A 142 5.24 -10.80 11.07
CA ALA A 142 4.10 -10.16 10.41
C ALA A 142 4.49 -9.31 9.20
N SER A 143 5.74 -9.40 8.74
CA SER A 143 6.25 -8.50 7.69
C SER A 143 5.59 -8.73 6.34
N THR A 144 5.58 -7.67 5.53
CA THR A 144 4.88 -7.59 4.23
C THR A 144 5.13 -8.81 3.32
N PHE A 145 6.39 -9.23 3.23
CA PHE A 145 6.83 -10.27 2.28
C PHE A 145 6.98 -11.66 2.89
N ILE A 146 6.91 -11.80 4.22
CA ILE A 146 7.07 -13.09 4.93
C ILE A 146 5.72 -13.62 5.42
N PHE A 147 4.83 -12.75 5.93
CA PHE A 147 3.57 -13.19 6.51
C PHE A 147 2.73 -13.97 5.48
N SER A 148 2.51 -15.26 5.75
CA SER A 148 1.77 -16.20 4.90
C SER A 148 2.36 -16.40 3.49
N LYS A 149 3.67 -16.16 3.30
CA LYS A 149 4.37 -16.24 2.00
C LYS A 149 5.73 -16.89 2.17
N SER A 150 6.28 -17.44 1.08
CA SER A 150 7.65 -17.96 1.07
C SER A 150 8.74 -16.87 1.12
N GLY A 151 8.38 -15.59 0.92
CA GLY A 151 9.32 -14.49 0.91
C GLY A 151 10.33 -14.57 -0.23
N PHE A 152 11.59 -14.30 0.09
CA PHE A 152 12.70 -14.30 -0.86
C PHE A 152 13.62 -15.48 -0.58
N ARG A 153 14.14 -16.12 -1.64
CA ARG A 153 15.19 -17.13 -1.49
C ARG A 153 16.56 -16.48 -1.46
N GLU A 154 16.82 -15.58 -2.41
CA GLU A 154 18.04 -14.77 -2.42
C GLU A 154 17.82 -13.43 -1.71
N GLN A 155 18.87 -12.88 -1.11
CA GLN A 155 18.81 -11.58 -0.47
C GLN A 155 18.41 -10.50 -1.51
N PRO A 156 17.27 -9.81 -1.35
CA PRO A 156 16.69 -8.99 -2.44
C PRO A 156 17.34 -7.62 -2.63
N VAL A 157 18.16 -7.18 -1.67
CA VAL A 157 18.80 -5.85 -1.57
C VAL A 157 20.17 -5.99 -0.91
N ASP A 158 21.02 -4.95 -0.98
CA ASP A 158 22.37 -4.99 -0.37
C ASP A 158 22.33 -5.07 1.17
N TYR A 159 21.41 -4.34 1.79
CA TYR A 159 21.23 -4.29 3.24
C TYR A 159 19.85 -4.82 3.62
N TYR A 160 19.79 -6.11 3.93
CA TYR A 160 18.55 -6.83 4.26
C TYR A 160 18.47 -7.08 5.77
N MET A 161 17.66 -6.29 6.46
CA MET A 161 17.53 -6.34 7.93
C MET A 161 16.62 -7.44 8.51
N PRO A 162 15.62 -8.02 7.80
CA PRO A 162 14.69 -8.97 8.42
C PRO A 162 15.32 -10.17 9.14
N PRO A 163 16.41 -10.80 8.68
CA PRO A 163 17.04 -11.91 9.39
C PRO A 163 17.51 -11.52 10.80
N PHE A 164 18.10 -10.33 10.97
CA PHE A 164 18.55 -9.86 12.28
C PHE A 164 17.38 -9.71 13.26
N PHE A 165 16.29 -9.05 12.83
CA PHE A 165 15.12 -8.88 13.67
C PHE A 165 14.43 -10.22 13.98
N HIS A 166 14.46 -11.16 13.03
CA HIS A 166 13.88 -12.50 13.23
C HIS A 166 14.63 -13.29 14.29
N GLU A 167 15.96 -13.34 14.19
CA GLU A 167 16.81 -14.01 15.18
C GLU A 167 16.69 -13.35 16.55
N ALA A 168 16.64 -12.01 16.60
CA ALA A 168 16.47 -11.27 17.84
C ALA A 168 15.13 -11.61 18.53
N GLU A 169 14.02 -11.63 17.80
CA GLU A 169 12.70 -11.97 18.34
C GLU A 169 12.57 -13.45 18.73
N THR A 170 13.30 -14.34 18.05
CA THR A 170 13.28 -15.78 18.31
C THR A 170 14.10 -16.14 19.55
N HIS A 171 15.26 -15.51 19.74
CA HIS A 171 16.22 -15.90 20.76
C HIS A 171 16.23 -15.01 22.00
N LEU A 172 15.67 -13.79 21.94
CA LEU A 172 15.57 -12.90 23.08
C LEU A 172 14.15 -12.90 23.66
N LYS A 173 14.03 -12.52 24.93
CA LYS A 173 12.74 -12.36 25.57
C LYS A 173 11.94 -11.24 24.89
N THR A 174 10.73 -11.55 24.42
CA THR A 174 9.83 -10.56 23.82
C THR A 174 8.74 -10.12 24.79
N ILE A 175 8.35 -8.84 24.75
CA ILE A 175 7.12 -8.32 25.35
C ILE A 175 6.20 -7.90 24.21
N ASN A 176 5.01 -8.50 24.14
CA ASN A 176 4.05 -8.30 23.06
C ASN A 176 2.72 -7.80 23.60
N PHE A 177 2.08 -6.85 22.91
CA PHE A 177 0.69 -6.48 23.22
C PHE A 177 -0.31 -7.44 22.55
N PHE A 178 0.02 -7.88 21.34
CA PHE A 178 -0.68 -8.94 20.63
C PHE A 178 0.31 -9.97 20.12
N LYS A 179 -0.12 -11.23 20.14
CA LYS A 179 0.68 -12.33 19.60
C LYS A 179 0.91 -12.04 18.10
N HIS A 180 2.18 -11.98 17.69
CA HIS A 180 2.67 -11.89 16.30
C HIS A 180 2.71 -10.52 15.60
N THR A 181 2.00 -9.47 16.04
CA THR A 181 1.92 -8.19 15.27
C THR A 181 2.46 -6.95 16.01
N SER A 182 2.43 -6.95 17.35
CA SER A 182 2.83 -5.81 18.18
C SER A 182 3.94 -6.17 19.18
N VAL A 183 5.14 -6.45 18.65
CA VAL A 183 6.34 -6.72 19.46
C VAL A 183 6.90 -5.42 20.01
N TYR A 184 6.70 -5.18 21.30
CA TYR A 184 7.09 -3.93 21.96
C TYR A 184 8.55 -3.92 22.36
N CYS A 185 8.99 -4.93 23.11
CA CYS A 185 10.39 -5.09 23.52
C CYS A 185 10.97 -6.40 23.02
N VAL A 186 12.24 -6.36 22.63
CA VAL A 186 13.07 -7.51 22.31
C VAL A 186 14.36 -7.43 23.14
N GLY A 187 14.51 -8.38 24.06
CA GLY A 187 15.49 -8.30 25.14
C GLY A 187 15.16 -7.15 26.09
N ASP A 188 16.13 -6.25 26.26
CA ASP A 188 16.10 -5.12 27.19
C ASP A 188 15.69 -3.78 26.56
N LYS A 189 15.38 -3.74 25.26
CA LYS A 189 15.06 -2.50 24.53
C LYS A 189 13.76 -2.62 23.74
N GLN A 190 13.13 -1.47 23.51
CA GLN A 190 12.00 -1.35 22.60
C GLN A 190 12.44 -1.69 21.16
N ASN A 191 11.63 -2.48 20.45
CA ASN A 191 11.99 -2.98 19.13
C ASN A 191 12.07 -1.85 18.08
N SER A 192 11.06 -0.98 18.05
CA SER A 192 11.05 0.17 17.14
C SER A 192 12.21 1.15 17.42
N ALA A 193 12.70 1.27 18.67
CA ALA A 193 13.90 2.07 18.95
C ALA A 193 15.19 1.44 18.39
N ARG A 194 15.31 0.11 18.42
CA ARG A 194 16.40 -0.61 17.73
C ARG A 194 16.32 -0.39 16.22
N PHE A 195 15.11 -0.45 15.65
CA PHE A 195 14.93 -0.25 14.22
C PHE A 195 15.19 1.19 13.79
N VAL A 196 14.70 2.20 14.52
CA VAL A 196 15.07 3.61 14.30
C VAL A 196 16.58 3.79 14.30
N ASN A 197 17.31 3.20 15.25
CA ASN A 197 18.77 3.27 15.27
C ASN A 197 19.42 2.65 14.02
N ALA A 198 18.92 1.49 13.55
CA ALA A 198 19.40 0.85 12.33
C ALA A 198 19.15 1.72 11.09
N VAL A 199 17.97 2.34 10.99
CA VAL A 199 17.61 3.28 9.93
C VAL A 199 18.51 4.51 9.95
N GLN A 200 18.73 5.11 11.14
CA GLN A 200 19.65 6.25 11.32
C GLN A 200 21.06 5.91 10.87
N ASN A 201 21.62 4.82 11.36
CA ASN A 201 22.97 4.40 10.99
C ASN A 201 23.12 4.20 9.48
N PHE A 202 22.14 3.58 8.82
CA PHE A 202 22.15 3.43 7.37
C PHE A 202 22.13 4.80 6.67
N ALA A 203 21.13 5.63 6.96
CA ALA A 203 20.95 6.92 6.29
C ALA A 203 22.18 7.82 6.45
N SER A 204 22.73 7.90 7.66
CA SER A 204 23.92 8.69 7.97
C SER A 204 25.18 8.14 7.31
N ARG A 205 25.37 6.82 7.30
CA ARG A 205 26.56 6.17 6.70
C ARG A 205 26.62 6.36 5.19
N PHE A 206 25.46 6.40 4.53
CA PHE A 206 25.32 6.48 3.08
C PHE A 206 24.88 7.85 2.56
N LYS A 207 24.81 8.90 3.39
CA LYS A 207 24.38 10.25 2.96
C LYS A 207 25.10 10.83 1.73
N ASN A 208 26.34 10.39 1.49
CA ASN A 208 27.18 10.80 0.36
C ASN A 208 27.22 9.77 -0.80
N LYS A 209 26.33 8.78 -0.78
CA LYS A 209 26.19 7.73 -1.80
C LYS A 209 24.72 7.64 -2.24
N PRO A 210 24.45 7.31 -3.51
CA PRO A 210 23.08 7.12 -3.96
C PRO A 210 22.48 5.86 -3.33
N THR A 211 21.31 6.00 -2.70
CA THR A 211 20.62 4.90 -2.02
C THR A 211 19.15 4.80 -2.40
N PHE A 212 18.63 3.58 -2.45
CA PHE A 212 17.20 3.30 -2.36
C PHE A 212 16.97 2.49 -1.09
N ALA A 213 16.12 2.98 -0.20
CA ALA A 213 15.85 2.30 1.07
C ALA A 213 14.35 2.30 1.39
N LEU A 214 13.84 1.13 1.77
CA LEU A 214 12.49 0.94 2.31
C LEU A 214 12.57 0.41 3.73
N PHE A 215 12.20 1.22 4.71
CA PHE A 215 12.11 0.81 6.11
C PHE A 215 10.68 0.95 6.61
N TRP A 216 10.10 -0.17 7.04
CA TRP A 216 8.68 -0.26 7.35
C TRP A 216 8.44 -0.58 8.83
N PHE A 217 7.74 0.30 9.53
CA PHE A 217 7.45 0.18 10.96
C PHE A 217 6.05 -0.43 11.15
N ASN A 218 6.00 -1.64 11.70
CA ASN A 218 4.79 -2.41 11.97
C ASN A 218 4.37 -2.32 13.43
N GLY A 219 5.31 -2.62 14.34
CA GLY A 219 5.00 -2.98 15.73
C GLY A 219 4.34 -1.87 16.56
N MET A 220 4.49 -0.61 16.13
CA MET A 220 4.01 0.56 16.85
C MET A 220 2.63 1.08 16.42
N SER A 221 2.14 0.69 15.24
CA SER A 221 0.98 1.34 14.62
C SER A 221 -0.07 0.38 14.07
N HIS A 222 0.31 -0.84 13.66
CA HIS A 222 -0.55 -1.79 12.97
C HIS A 222 -1.87 -2.08 13.73
N ASP A 223 -1.80 -2.32 15.05
CA ASP A 223 -2.96 -2.80 15.83
C ASP A 223 -3.73 -1.70 16.58
N PHE A 224 -3.12 -0.52 16.78
CA PHE A 224 -3.61 0.46 17.76
C PHE A 224 -3.66 1.89 17.22
N LEU A 225 -4.87 2.45 17.16
CA LEU A 225 -5.11 3.82 16.68
C LEU A 225 -4.30 4.92 17.40
N ASN A 226 -4.06 4.77 18.71
CA ASN A 226 -3.46 5.82 19.55
C ASN A 226 -2.03 5.50 20.01
N PHE A 227 -1.57 4.27 19.83
CA PHE A 227 -0.26 3.83 20.32
C PHE A 227 0.93 4.57 19.67
N PRO A 228 0.89 4.98 18.38
CA PRO A 228 1.98 5.73 17.76
C PRO A 228 2.40 6.99 18.52
N ARG A 229 1.53 7.55 19.35
CA ARG A 229 1.82 8.75 20.17
C ARG A 229 3.02 8.60 21.09
N ILE A 230 3.27 7.41 21.62
CA ILE A 230 4.42 7.22 22.52
C ILE A 230 5.77 7.25 21.78
N TYR A 231 5.75 7.10 20.47
CA TYR A 231 6.94 7.12 19.62
C TYR A 231 7.14 8.45 18.90
N ASP A 232 6.21 9.40 19.00
CA ASP A 232 6.32 10.69 18.30
C ASP A 232 7.66 11.39 18.55
N GLN A 233 8.14 11.37 19.80
CA GLN A 233 9.45 11.94 20.13
C GLN A 233 10.61 11.20 19.45
N LEU A 234 10.57 9.86 19.41
CA LEU A 234 11.61 9.05 18.80
C LEU A 234 11.75 9.34 17.29
N PHE A 235 10.63 9.45 16.58
CA PHE A 235 10.66 9.76 15.14
C PHE A 235 11.00 11.21 14.87
N TYR A 236 10.53 12.15 15.70
CA TYR A 236 10.97 13.54 15.64
C TYR A 236 12.50 13.64 15.75
N GLU A 237 13.11 12.94 16.71
CA GLU A 237 14.57 12.89 16.89
C GLU A 237 15.27 12.24 15.69
N MET A 238 14.70 11.19 15.11
CA MET A 238 15.22 10.58 13.88
C MET A 238 15.26 11.55 12.70
N PHE A 239 14.15 12.24 12.41
CA PHE A 239 14.13 13.22 11.31
C PHE A 239 14.97 14.46 11.61
N SER A 240 15.10 14.84 12.89
CA SER A 240 16.01 15.91 13.31
C SER A 240 17.47 15.53 13.06
N SER A 241 17.88 14.29 13.37
CA SER A 241 19.23 13.82 13.09
C SER A 241 19.51 13.75 11.59
N PHE A 242 18.53 13.35 10.76
CA PHE A 242 18.68 13.41 9.30
C PHE A 242 18.99 14.82 8.79
N LYS A 243 18.36 15.84 9.38
CA LYS A 243 18.63 17.24 9.04
C LYS A 243 20.04 17.65 9.50
N GLU A 244 20.35 17.42 10.77
CA GLU A 244 21.63 17.82 11.37
C GLU A 244 22.84 17.16 10.69
N GLU A 245 22.68 15.92 10.26
CA GLU A 245 23.75 15.15 9.63
C GLU A 245 23.84 15.35 8.11
N GLY A 246 22.92 16.11 7.49
CA GLY A 246 22.90 16.38 6.05
C GLY A 246 22.36 15.24 5.19
N VAL A 247 21.58 14.32 5.75
CA VAL A 247 20.88 13.26 4.99
C VAL A 247 19.84 13.87 4.04
N LEU A 248 19.15 14.92 4.49
CA LEU A 248 18.09 15.59 3.71
C LEU A 248 18.61 16.41 2.52
N ASP A 249 19.93 16.64 2.45
CA ASP A 249 20.55 17.43 1.37
C ASP A 249 20.63 16.64 0.04
N SER A 250 20.61 15.32 0.13
CA SER A 250 20.77 14.39 -0.99
C SER A 250 19.64 13.35 -1.10
N SER A 251 18.74 13.29 -0.12
CA SER A 251 17.68 12.26 -0.05
C SER A 251 16.28 12.84 -0.21
N ILE A 252 15.52 12.27 -1.13
CA ILE A 252 14.06 12.41 -1.19
C ILE A 252 13.47 11.47 -0.14
N ILE A 253 12.81 12.04 0.87
CA ILE A 253 12.14 11.27 1.92
C ILE A 253 10.69 11.05 1.50
N ILE A 254 10.22 9.80 1.60
CA ILE A 254 8.81 9.45 1.45
C ILE A 254 8.34 8.88 2.79
N ALA A 255 7.72 9.70 3.63
CA ALA A 255 7.05 9.25 4.84
C ALA A 255 5.62 8.81 4.47
N MET A 256 5.32 7.52 4.57
CA MET A 256 4.05 7.00 4.06
C MET A 256 3.44 5.87 4.88
N SER A 257 2.20 5.54 4.56
CA SER A 257 1.48 4.37 5.04
C SER A 257 0.80 3.68 3.85
N ASP A 258 0.45 2.42 4.03
CA ASP A 258 -0.22 1.55 3.09
C ASP A 258 -1.76 1.65 3.19
N HIS A 259 -2.28 1.81 4.41
CA HIS A 259 -3.69 2.03 4.74
C HIS A 259 -3.84 2.76 6.09
N GLY A 260 -5.06 3.19 6.44
CA GLY A 260 -5.35 3.57 7.84
C GLY A 260 -5.77 2.36 8.68
N ILE A 261 -6.23 2.56 9.92
CA ILE A 261 -6.59 1.44 10.80
C ILE A 261 -7.72 0.59 10.20
N ARG A 262 -7.50 -0.73 10.10
CA ARG A 262 -8.43 -1.66 9.41
C ARG A 262 -9.53 -2.23 10.30
N TRP A 263 -9.44 -2.03 11.62
CA TRP A 263 -10.40 -2.55 12.58
C TRP A 263 -10.58 -1.64 13.79
N GLY A 264 -11.51 -2.04 14.66
CA GLY A 264 -11.81 -1.38 15.90
C GLY A 264 -12.97 -0.38 15.76
N GLN A 265 -13.41 0.16 16.89
CA GLN A 265 -14.58 1.02 16.95
C GLN A 265 -14.47 2.24 16.03
N PHE A 266 -13.27 2.84 15.91
CA PHE A 266 -13.04 3.97 15.03
C PHE A 266 -13.26 3.61 13.56
N ARG A 267 -12.73 2.47 13.08
CA ARG A 267 -12.92 2.02 11.68
C ARG A 267 -14.39 1.82 11.31
N GLN A 268 -15.25 1.53 12.28
CA GLN A 268 -16.68 1.35 12.07
C GLN A 268 -17.47 2.67 11.88
N THR A 269 -16.84 3.82 12.12
CA THR A 269 -17.42 5.14 11.86
C THR A 269 -17.22 5.55 10.39
N PHE A 270 -17.96 6.54 9.92
CA PHE A 270 -17.73 7.12 8.58
C PHE A 270 -16.34 7.75 8.45
N GLN A 271 -15.85 8.43 9.50
CA GLN A 271 -14.51 9.00 9.51
C GLN A 271 -13.43 7.91 9.42
N GLY A 272 -13.56 6.82 10.19
CA GLY A 272 -12.63 5.70 10.12
C GLY A 272 -12.67 4.97 8.78
N PHE A 273 -13.84 4.89 8.14
CA PHE A 273 -13.98 4.39 6.76
C PHE A 273 -13.16 5.21 5.75
N LEU A 274 -13.20 6.54 5.84
CA LEU A 274 -12.42 7.43 4.97
C LEU A 274 -10.92 7.35 5.29
N GLU A 275 -10.57 7.47 6.57
CA GLU A 275 -9.18 7.45 7.02
C GLU A 275 -8.47 6.13 6.72
N GLU A 276 -9.19 5.00 6.73
CA GLU A 276 -8.64 3.72 6.32
C GLU A 276 -8.26 3.67 4.84
N ARG A 277 -8.91 4.48 3.99
CA ARG A 277 -8.63 4.58 2.54
C ARG A 277 -7.64 5.67 2.17
N LEU A 278 -7.40 6.62 3.07
CA LEU A 278 -6.56 7.80 2.86
C LEU A 278 -5.32 7.76 3.78
N PRO A 279 -4.36 6.86 3.50
CA PRO A 279 -3.12 6.74 4.27
C PRO A 279 -2.24 7.99 4.19
N LEU A 280 -1.26 8.05 5.09
CA LEU A 280 -0.18 9.04 5.02
C LEU A 280 0.60 8.90 3.71
N ALA A 281 0.90 10.03 3.06
CA ALA A 281 1.93 10.14 2.03
C ALA A 281 2.47 11.58 2.02
N THR A 282 3.65 11.77 2.60
CA THR A 282 4.34 13.05 2.72
C THR A 282 5.74 12.93 2.12
N ILE A 283 6.05 13.79 1.15
CA ILE A 283 7.30 13.76 0.40
C ILE A 283 8.14 14.99 0.75
N VAL A 284 9.39 14.79 1.18
CA VAL A 284 10.37 15.87 1.40
C VAL A 284 11.39 15.82 0.26
N LEU A 285 11.51 16.93 -0.47
CA LEU A 285 12.51 17.09 -1.52
C LEU A 285 13.72 17.89 -1.00
N PRO A 286 14.96 17.51 -1.36
CA PRO A 286 16.14 18.31 -1.06
C PRO A 286 16.05 19.72 -1.64
N ALA A 287 16.66 20.70 -0.96
CA ALA A 287 16.68 22.08 -1.44
C ALA A 287 17.32 22.21 -2.84
N SER A 288 18.36 21.41 -3.11
CA SER A 288 19.00 21.33 -4.42
C SER A 288 18.06 20.81 -5.50
N PHE A 289 17.20 19.83 -5.18
CA PHE A 289 16.19 19.30 -6.11
C PHE A 289 15.17 20.38 -6.45
N LYS A 290 14.63 21.08 -5.44
CA LYS A 290 13.65 22.16 -5.62
C LYS A 290 14.20 23.28 -6.51
N LYS A 291 15.45 23.68 -6.29
CA LYS A 291 16.14 24.69 -7.10
C LYS A 291 16.35 24.24 -8.55
N ARG A 292 16.70 22.96 -8.76
CA ARG A 292 17.02 22.41 -10.07
C ARG A 292 15.79 22.07 -10.91
N PHE A 293 14.74 21.57 -10.27
CA PHE A 293 13.50 21.12 -10.92
C PHE A 293 12.28 21.88 -10.36
N PRO A 294 12.22 23.22 -10.55
CA PRO A 294 11.14 24.04 -9.97
C PRO A 294 9.76 23.65 -10.50
N ARG A 295 9.65 23.23 -11.77
CA ARG A 295 8.38 22.73 -12.34
C ARG A 295 7.92 21.42 -11.71
N ALA A 296 8.83 20.46 -11.51
CA ALA A 296 8.52 19.20 -10.84
C ALA A 296 8.03 19.44 -9.40
N THR A 297 8.66 20.40 -8.71
CA THR A 297 8.27 20.80 -7.36
C THR A 297 6.89 21.46 -7.35
N ALA A 298 6.63 22.40 -8.27
CA ALA A 298 5.32 23.03 -8.40
C ALA A 298 4.20 22.01 -8.75
N ASN A 299 4.50 21.02 -9.59
CA ASN A 299 3.56 19.95 -9.91
C ASN A 299 3.28 19.05 -8.71
N LEU A 300 4.29 18.70 -7.91
CA LEU A 300 4.10 17.96 -6.67
C LEU A 300 3.18 18.71 -5.70
N GLU A 301 3.38 20.03 -5.56
CA GLU A 301 2.51 20.89 -4.74
C GLU A 301 1.07 20.97 -5.29
N LEU A 302 0.91 21.10 -6.61
CA LEU A 302 -0.39 21.08 -7.28
C LEU A 302 -1.11 19.74 -7.05
N ASN A 303 -0.37 18.63 -7.03
CA ASN A 303 -0.90 17.29 -6.86
C ASN A 303 -1.39 16.99 -5.44
N THR A 304 -1.12 17.86 -4.45
CA THR A 304 -1.60 17.71 -3.06
C THR A 304 -3.10 17.50 -2.96
N LYS A 305 -3.88 18.14 -3.84
CA LYS A 305 -5.36 18.09 -3.88
C LYS A 305 -5.90 17.21 -5.02
N ARG A 306 -5.07 16.33 -5.57
CA ARG A 306 -5.46 15.38 -6.63
C ARG A 306 -5.63 13.97 -6.07
N LEU A 307 -6.40 13.16 -6.78
CA LEU A 307 -6.46 11.72 -6.54
C LEU A 307 -5.11 11.12 -6.94
N THR A 308 -4.35 10.67 -5.94
CA THR A 308 -3.05 10.02 -6.12
C THR A 308 -3.10 8.63 -5.50
N THR A 309 -2.18 7.75 -5.90
CA THR A 309 -2.20 6.33 -5.58
C THR A 309 -0.78 5.77 -5.45
N PRO A 310 -0.61 4.58 -4.87
CA PRO A 310 0.64 3.82 -4.93
C PRO A 310 1.31 3.73 -6.30
N TYR A 311 0.54 3.66 -7.40
CA TYR A 311 1.11 3.61 -8.76
C TYR A 311 1.82 4.90 -9.15
N ASP A 312 1.39 6.04 -8.62
CA ASP A 312 2.00 7.34 -8.90
C ASP A 312 3.36 7.46 -8.23
N LEU A 313 3.51 6.92 -7.01
CA LEU A 313 4.81 6.83 -6.33
C LEU A 313 5.79 5.98 -7.14
N TYR A 314 5.34 4.85 -7.72
CA TYR A 314 6.19 4.02 -8.57
C TYR A 314 6.70 4.77 -9.80
N GLU A 315 5.82 5.44 -10.55
CA GLU A 315 6.25 6.23 -11.72
C GLU A 315 7.14 7.42 -11.29
N THR A 316 6.88 8.03 -10.12
CA THR A 316 7.75 9.08 -9.56
C THR A 316 9.15 8.55 -9.26
N MET A 317 9.28 7.34 -8.69
CA MET A 317 10.58 6.74 -8.42
C MET A 317 11.35 6.39 -9.69
N TRP A 318 10.66 6.02 -10.78
CA TRP A 318 11.29 5.86 -12.08
C TRP A 318 11.92 7.16 -12.59
N ASP A 319 11.26 8.29 -12.39
CA ASP A 319 11.85 9.59 -12.73
C ASP A 319 13.04 9.96 -11.83
N ILE A 320 13.08 9.46 -10.59
CA ILE A 320 14.21 9.68 -9.67
C ILE A 320 15.44 8.86 -10.09
N VAL A 321 15.25 7.63 -10.59
CA VAL A 321 16.36 6.76 -11.08
C VAL A 321 17.22 7.49 -12.11
N ASP A 322 16.59 8.25 -13.00
CA ASP A 322 17.27 9.02 -14.05
C ASP A 322 16.66 10.42 -14.14
N VAL A 323 17.00 11.27 -13.17
CA VAL A 323 16.53 12.67 -13.11
C VAL A 323 16.94 13.51 -14.32
N GLY A 324 17.94 13.08 -15.11
CA GLY A 324 18.28 13.72 -16.38
C GLY A 324 17.15 13.64 -17.41
N ARG A 325 16.24 12.67 -17.24
CA ARG A 325 15.03 12.52 -18.06
C ARG A 325 13.86 13.33 -17.59
N LEU A 326 13.91 14.04 -16.45
CA LEU A 326 12.90 15.02 -16.03
C LEU A 326 13.04 16.26 -16.92
N PRO A 327 12.36 16.38 -18.06
CA PRO A 327 12.54 17.54 -18.90
C PRO A 327 11.56 18.59 -18.39
N ASP A 328 11.74 19.81 -18.86
CA ASP A 328 10.75 20.87 -18.80
C ASP A 328 9.49 20.57 -19.67
N ARG A 329 9.08 19.29 -19.77
CA ARG A 329 7.95 18.83 -20.58
C ARG A 329 6.65 19.39 -20.02
N THR A 330 6.08 20.33 -20.77
CA THR A 330 4.72 20.87 -20.60
C THR A 330 3.64 19.90 -21.08
N ILE A 331 4.03 18.91 -21.89
CA ILE A 331 3.10 17.99 -22.54
C ILE A 331 3.14 16.67 -21.77
N VAL A 332 2.17 16.50 -20.87
CA VAL A 332 1.68 15.18 -20.49
C VAL A 332 1.26 14.53 -21.81
N ASP A 333 1.99 13.53 -22.30
CA ASP A 333 1.53 12.74 -23.45
C ASP A 333 0.10 12.28 -23.12
N MET A 334 -0.90 12.68 -23.89
CA MET A 334 -2.29 12.33 -23.61
C MET A 334 -2.51 10.81 -23.62
N ASN A 335 -1.55 10.02 -24.14
CA ASN A 335 -1.52 8.56 -23.97
C ASN A 335 -1.12 8.11 -22.55
N SER A 336 -0.46 8.95 -21.75
CA SER A 336 -0.17 8.72 -20.32
C SER A 336 -1.42 8.87 -19.44
N ILE A 337 -2.47 9.57 -19.91
CA ILE A 337 -3.80 9.60 -19.26
C ILE A 337 -4.48 8.21 -19.29
N ARG A 338 -3.98 7.28 -20.13
CA ARG A 338 -4.41 5.87 -20.14
C ARG A 338 -3.58 4.98 -19.21
N GLN A 339 -2.59 5.53 -18.50
CA GLN A 339 -1.78 4.77 -17.55
C GLN A 339 -2.34 4.97 -16.14
N ARG A 340 -2.51 3.86 -15.42
CA ARG A 340 -3.02 3.88 -14.05
C ARG A 340 -2.16 4.71 -13.09
N GLY A 341 -0.86 4.79 -13.35
CA GLY A 341 0.12 5.56 -12.59
C GLY A 341 0.66 6.73 -13.40
N MET A 342 0.86 7.86 -12.74
CA MET A 342 1.43 9.08 -13.27
C MET A 342 2.44 9.62 -12.27
N SER A 343 3.65 9.97 -12.73
CA SER A 343 4.64 10.57 -11.83
C SER A 343 4.13 11.87 -11.23
N LEU A 344 4.38 12.06 -9.94
CA LEU A 344 3.98 13.23 -9.16
C LEU A 344 4.74 14.50 -9.54
N PHE A 345 5.79 14.38 -10.36
CA PHE A 345 6.51 15.50 -10.95
C PHE A 345 5.82 16.09 -12.18
N TYR A 346 4.68 15.50 -12.60
CA TYR A 346 3.78 16.02 -13.64
C TYR A 346 2.40 16.31 -13.06
N PRO A 347 1.61 17.23 -13.67
CA PRO A 347 0.28 17.54 -13.17
C PRO A 347 -0.66 16.34 -13.32
N ILE A 348 -1.27 15.90 -12.21
CA ILE A 348 -2.31 14.89 -12.22
C ILE A 348 -3.65 15.57 -12.55
N PRO A 349 -4.42 15.07 -13.55
CA PRO A 349 -5.67 15.68 -13.99
C PRO A 349 -6.70 15.80 -12.86
N GLU A 350 -7.45 16.91 -12.81
CA GLU A 350 -8.57 17.07 -11.87
C GLU A 350 -9.70 16.06 -12.14
N THR A 351 -9.82 15.63 -13.39
CA THR A 351 -10.85 14.71 -13.90
C THR A 351 -10.51 13.23 -13.66
N ARG A 352 -9.37 12.93 -13.01
CA ARG A 352 -8.96 11.55 -12.73
C ARG A 352 -9.96 10.87 -11.81
N THR A 353 -10.40 9.67 -12.19
CA THR A 353 -11.35 8.86 -11.42
C THR A 353 -10.64 7.70 -10.72
N CYS A 354 -11.26 7.10 -9.71
CA CYS A 354 -10.76 5.86 -9.10
C CYS A 354 -10.51 4.76 -10.14
N HIS A 355 -11.41 4.62 -11.12
CA HIS A 355 -11.27 3.63 -12.19
C HIS A 355 -10.02 3.88 -13.04
N SER A 356 -9.82 5.11 -13.53
CA SER A 356 -8.65 5.45 -14.35
C SER A 356 -7.35 5.44 -13.53
N ALA A 357 -7.42 5.64 -12.22
CA ALA A 357 -6.30 5.52 -11.28
C ALA A 357 -5.98 4.07 -10.86
N GLY A 358 -6.76 3.08 -11.31
CA GLY A 358 -6.58 1.68 -10.91
C GLY A 358 -6.94 1.38 -9.46
N VAL A 359 -7.77 2.22 -8.82
CA VAL A 359 -8.32 2.01 -7.48
C VAL A 359 -9.55 1.11 -7.59
N PRO A 360 -9.55 -0.10 -6.98
CA PRO A 360 -10.75 -0.92 -6.90
C PRO A 360 -11.88 -0.16 -6.21
N VAL A 361 -13.12 -0.34 -6.69
CA VAL A 361 -14.27 0.45 -6.21
C VAL A 361 -14.48 0.30 -4.69
N GLU A 362 -14.13 -0.84 -4.12
CA GLU A 362 -14.19 -1.09 -2.69
C GLU A 362 -13.26 -0.23 -1.83
N PHE A 363 -12.19 0.30 -2.44
CA PHE A 363 -11.21 1.18 -1.81
C PHE A 363 -11.32 2.64 -2.28
N CYS A 364 -12.20 2.94 -3.23
CA CYS A 364 -12.43 4.31 -3.67
C CYS A 364 -13.02 5.16 -2.54
N ALA A 365 -12.35 6.26 -2.17
CA ALA A 365 -12.82 7.24 -1.19
C ALA A 365 -13.62 8.40 -1.83
N CYS A 366 -13.72 8.46 -3.16
CA CYS A 366 -14.41 9.54 -3.87
C CYS A 366 -15.94 9.40 -3.88
N ASP A 367 -16.48 8.21 -3.59
CA ASP A 367 -17.92 7.94 -3.65
C ASP A 367 -18.67 8.59 -2.49
N GLU A 368 -19.85 9.14 -2.76
CA GLU A 368 -20.79 9.59 -1.74
C GLU A 368 -21.61 8.41 -1.22
N ARG A 369 -21.74 8.28 0.11
CA ARG A 369 -22.58 7.25 0.75
C ARG A 369 -23.92 7.83 1.16
N LYS A 370 -24.99 7.47 0.44
CA LYS A 370 -26.36 7.86 0.81
C LYS A 370 -27.02 6.75 1.61
N PRO A 371 -27.48 6.99 2.85
CA PRO A 371 -28.24 6.01 3.60
C PRO A 371 -29.44 5.53 2.80
N MET A 372 -29.68 4.22 2.78
CA MET A 372 -30.92 3.69 2.20
C MET A 372 -32.08 3.84 3.17
N GLU A 373 -33.22 4.31 2.64
CA GLU A 373 -34.53 4.31 3.30
C GLU A 373 -34.85 2.94 3.93
N GLU A 374 -35.67 2.92 4.99
CA GLU A 374 -35.95 1.77 5.86
C GLU A 374 -36.76 0.63 5.21
N ASN A 375 -36.28 0.07 4.10
CA ASN A 375 -36.78 -1.20 3.58
C ASN A 375 -35.97 -2.36 4.20
N ASN A 376 -36.47 -2.89 5.32
CA ASN A 376 -35.82 -3.99 6.04
C ASN A 376 -35.71 -5.28 5.23
N GLU A 377 -36.61 -5.54 4.28
CA GLU A 377 -36.55 -6.73 3.42
C GLU A 377 -35.35 -6.67 2.49
N ILE A 378 -35.13 -5.54 1.81
CA ILE A 378 -33.97 -5.35 0.91
C ILE A 378 -32.67 -5.39 1.71
N LYS A 379 -32.61 -4.74 2.87
CA LYS A 379 -31.43 -4.73 3.75
C LYS A 379 -31.04 -6.16 4.17
N ASN A 380 -32.02 -6.94 4.64
CA ASN A 380 -31.80 -8.34 5.03
C ASN A 380 -31.44 -9.24 3.85
N PHE A 381 -32.09 -9.04 2.70
CA PHE A 381 -31.79 -9.80 1.49
C PHE A 381 -30.33 -9.60 1.04
N LEU A 382 -29.88 -8.35 0.96
CA LEU A 382 -28.50 -8.02 0.59
C LEU A 382 -27.48 -8.58 1.59
N ALA A 383 -27.73 -8.43 2.90
CA ALA A 383 -26.84 -8.98 3.93
C ALA A 383 -26.79 -10.52 3.89
N THR A 384 -27.92 -11.18 3.65
CA THR A 384 -27.99 -12.64 3.46
C THR A 384 -27.16 -13.10 2.26
N LYS A 385 -27.13 -12.32 1.17
CA LYS A 385 -26.26 -12.60 0.02
C LYS A 385 -24.78 -12.46 0.37
N ALA A 386 -24.40 -11.46 1.18
CA ALA A 386 -23.03 -11.33 1.67
C ALA A 386 -22.61 -12.53 2.55
N VAL A 387 -23.45 -12.94 3.50
CA VAL A 387 -23.19 -14.12 4.35
C VAL A 387 -23.13 -15.41 3.54
N SER A 388 -23.99 -15.56 2.53
CA SER A 388 -23.95 -16.71 1.62
C SER A 388 -22.64 -16.78 0.85
N TYR A 389 -22.12 -15.64 0.39
CA TYR A 389 -20.82 -15.56 -0.26
C TYR A 389 -19.67 -15.92 0.70
N GLN A 390 -19.69 -15.43 1.95
CA GLN A 390 -18.68 -15.81 2.96
C GLN A 390 -18.67 -17.33 3.18
N ASN A 391 -19.85 -17.95 3.35
CA ASN A 391 -19.95 -19.40 3.51
C ASN A 391 -19.52 -20.17 2.26
N LEU A 392 -19.74 -19.64 1.05
CA LEU A 392 -19.22 -20.22 -0.18
C LEU A 392 -17.68 -20.21 -0.21
N MET A 393 -17.06 -19.12 0.21
CA MET A 393 -15.60 -19.02 0.31
C MET A 393 -15.03 -20.00 1.35
N LEU A 394 -15.77 -20.24 2.43
CA LEU A 394 -15.42 -21.18 3.50
C LEU A 394 -15.78 -22.64 3.19
N ALA A 395 -16.39 -22.96 2.05
CA ALA A 395 -16.96 -24.29 1.79
C ALA A 395 -15.97 -25.46 1.90
N ASN A 396 -14.68 -25.20 1.63
CA ASN A 396 -13.62 -26.22 1.73
C ASN A 396 -12.80 -26.12 3.04
N ALA A 397 -13.11 -25.16 3.92
CA ALA A 397 -12.46 -24.97 5.20
C ALA A 397 -13.34 -25.56 6.31
N THR A 398 -13.36 -26.90 6.40
CA THR A 398 -14.25 -27.64 7.33
C THR A 398 -14.02 -27.34 8.80
N GLN A 399 -12.84 -26.81 9.15
CA GLN A 399 -12.51 -26.32 10.49
C GLN A 399 -13.21 -25.00 10.85
N CYS A 400 -13.84 -24.32 9.90
CA CYS A 400 -14.54 -23.06 10.10
C CYS A 400 -16.04 -23.29 10.27
N ALA A 401 -16.64 -22.63 11.27
CA ALA A 401 -18.07 -22.66 11.50
C ALA A 401 -18.83 -21.96 10.36
N LYS A 402 -20.00 -22.50 10.03
CA LYS A 402 -20.95 -21.86 9.12
C LYS A 402 -21.51 -20.57 9.73
N LEU A 403 -21.28 -19.46 9.05
CA LEU A 403 -21.73 -18.13 9.49
C LEU A 403 -23.24 -17.96 9.27
N LYS A 404 -23.90 -17.32 10.23
CA LYS A 404 -25.30 -16.88 10.15
C LYS A 404 -25.37 -15.37 10.34
N LEU A 405 -26.28 -14.73 9.62
CA LEU A 405 -26.56 -13.31 9.82
C LEU A 405 -27.13 -13.10 11.23
N LEU A 406 -26.52 -12.21 12.01
CA LEU A 406 -27.00 -11.84 13.34
C LEU A 406 -27.76 -10.50 13.30
N ASN A 407 -27.16 -9.48 12.68
CA ASN A 407 -27.77 -8.15 12.57
C ASN A 407 -27.34 -7.44 11.27
N VAL A 408 -28.20 -6.55 10.76
CA VAL A 408 -27.84 -5.57 9.73
C VAL A 408 -27.76 -4.20 10.37
N ASP A 409 -26.55 -3.66 10.49
CA ASP A 409 -26.33 -2.40 11.20
C ASP A 409 -26.66 -1.19 10.32
N ALA A 410 -26.31 -1.24 9.03
CA ALA A 410 -26.57 -0.16 8.09
C ALA A 410 -26.40 -0.61 6.63
N VAL A 411 -27.11 0.09 5.73
CA VAL A 411 -26.94 -0.05 4.27
C VAL A 411 -26.90 1.33 3.65
N TRP A 412 -25.92 1.57 2.80
CA TRP A 412 -25.75 2.78 2.02
C TRP A 412 -25.74 2.45 0.53
N GLU A 413 -26.28 3.34 -0.29
CA GLU A 413 -26.01 3.36 -1.72
C GLU A 413 -24.76 4.20 -1.96
N ASN A 414 -23.80 3.64 -2.71
CA ASN A 414 -22.68 4.39 -3.24
C ASN A 414 -23.14 5.15 -4.49
N VAL A 415 -23.12 6.46 -4.40
CA VAL A 415 -23.38 7.36 -5.52
C VAL A 415 -22.04 7.85 -6.04
N PRO A 416 -21.64 7.47 -7.28
CA PRO A 416 -20.42 7.97 -7.88
C PRO A 416 -20.47 9.50 -7.95
N HIS A 417 -19.40 10.17 -7.53
CA HIS A 417 -19.29 11.60 -7.70
C HIS A 417 -19.03 11.93 -9.17
N PHE A 418 -20.06 12.41 -9.88
CA PHE A 418 -19.89 12.95 -11.23
C PHE A 418 -19.42 14.39 -11.11
N GLY A 419 -18.22 14.70 -11.63
CA GLY A 419 -17.72 16.07 -11.70
C GLY A 419 -18.72 16.99 -12.41
N LYS A 420 -18.70 18.29 -12.06
CA LYS A 420 -19.67 19.32 -12.51
C LYS A 420 -19.88 19.41 -14.03
N GLU A 421 -19.00 18.82 -14.85
CA GLU A 421 -19.03 18.87 -16.31
C GLU A 421 -19.70 17.65 -16.98
N SER A 422 -20.08 16.60 -16.24
CA SER A 422 -20.76 15.43 -16.83
C SER A 422 -22.27 15.69 -16.99
N ALA A 423 -22.63 16.53 -17.95
CA ALA A 423 -24.01 16.82 -18.34
C ALA A 423 -24.75 15.60 -18.94
N ILE A 424 -24.05 14.51 -19.21
CA ILE A 424 -24.66 13.23 -19.61
C ILE A 424 -24.88 12.40 -18.36
N LYS A 425 -26.10 12.45 -17.81
CA LYS A 425 -26.62 11.45 -16.87
C LYS A 425 -26.75 10.11 -17.60
N ILE A 426 -25.64 9.45 -17.91
CA ILE A 426 -25.69 8.02 -18.23
C ILE A 426 -26.15 7.36 -16.93
N LEU A 427 -27.40 6.89 -16.91
CA LEU A 427 -27.90 6.06 -15.83
C LEU A 427 -26.90 4.94 -15.63
N PRO A 428 -26.27 4.81 -14.46
CA PRO A 428 -25.26 3.80 -14.27
C PRO A 428 -25.91 2.44 -14.50
N LEU A 429 -25.29 1.61 -15.36
CA LEU A 429 -25.76 0.25 -15.68
C LEU A 429 -25.80 -0.68 -14.45
N HIS A 430 -25.33 -0.18 -13.31
CA HIS A 430 -25.37 -0.83 -12.03
C HIS A 430 -25.54 0.17 -10.87
N ARG A 431 -26.01 -0.33 -9.73
CA ARG A 431 -26.02 0.38 -8.44
C ARG A 431 -25.16 -0.40 -7.47
N ASP A 432 -24.32 0.30 -6.71
CA ASP A 432 -23.46 -0.30 -5.70
C ASP A 432 -24.00 0.03 -4.30
N PHE A 433 -24.09 -0.98 -3.46
CA PHE A 433 -24.53 -0.87 -2.07
C PHE A 433 -23.40 -1.28 -1.14
N VAL A 434 -23.23 -0.55 -0.04
CA VAL A 434 -22.33 -0.89 1.05
C VAL A 434 -23.16 -1.31 2.23
N LEU A 435 -22.83 -2.44 2.83
CA LEU A 435 -23.51 -2.98 3.99
C LEU A 435 -22.55 -3.08 5.16
N LYS A 436 -23.03 -2.68 6.34
CA LYS A 436 -22.44 -3.05 7.62
C LYS A 436 -23.36 -4.07 8.29
N PHE A 437 -22.84 -5.24 8.62
CA PHE A 437 -23.60 -6.32 9.22
C PHE A 437 -22.76 -7.14 10.19
N THR A 438 -23.42 -7.86 11.08
CA THR A 438 -22.79 -8.72 12.08
C THR A 438 -23.20 -10.18 11.85
N THR A 439 -22.27 -11.13 12.02
CA THR A 439 -22.52 -12.57 11.94
C THR A 439 -22.30 -13.28 13.27
N THR A 440 -22.85 -14.49 13.37
CA THR A 440 -22.59 -15.46 14.43
C THR A 440 -22.11 -16.79 13.81
N PRO A 441 -21.21 -17.56 14.45
CA PRO A 441 -20.52 -17.28 15.73
C PRO A 441 -19.46 -16.17 15.64
N GLY A 442 -18.92 -15.77 16.79
CA GLY A 442 -17.79 -14.83 16.91
C GLY A 442 -18.13 -13.33 16.86
N ASN A 443 -19.40 -12.95 16.67
CA ASN A 443 -19.83 -11.55 16.57
C ASN A 443 -18.99 -10.75 15.56
N GLY A 444 -18.75 -11.35 14.38
CA GLY A 444 -17.94 -10.74 13.34
C GLY A 444 -18.65 -9.57 12.70
N VAL A 445 -18.01 -8.41 12.67
CA VAL A 445 -18.56 -7.18 12.06
C VAL A 445 -17.92 -6.99 10.69
N PHE A 446 -18.74 -6.84 9.66
CA PHE A 446 -18.31 -6.85 8.27
C PHE A 446 -18.78 -5.63 7.49
N GLU A 447 -17.96 -5.21 6.52
CA GLU A 447 -18.33 -4.30 5.44
C GLU A 447 -18.32 -5.07 4.11
N ALA A 448 -19.46 -5.20 3.44
CA ALA A 448 -19.56 -5.78 2.11
C ALA A 448 -19.99 -4.74 1.08
N ARG A 449 -19.55 -4.91 -0.16
CA ARG A 449 -20.07 -4.16 -1.30
C ARG A 449 -20.80 -5.08 -2.25
N ILE A 450 -22.01 -4.70 -2.64
CA ILE A 450 -22.87 -5.47 -3.53
C ILE A 450 -23.23 -4.61 -4.72
N ARG A 451 -22.98 -5.15 -5.92
CA ARG A 451 -23.36 -4.54 -7.19
C ARG A 451 -24.63 -5.18 -7.72
N PHE A 452 -25.62 -4.35 -8.01
CA PHE A 452 -26.85 -4.69 -8.71
C PHE A 452 -26.78 -4.22 -10.17
N LYS A 453 -26.75 -5.14 -11.13
CA LYS A 453 -26.84 -4.88 -12.57
C LYS A 453 -28.22 -5.28 -13.09
N LEU A 454 -28.75 -4.53 -14.05
CA LEU A 454 -30.00 -4.87 -14.72
C LEU A 454 -29.81 -6.00 -15.75
N PRO A 455 -30.80 -6.90 -15.96
CA PRO A 455 -31.98 -7.14 -15.11
C PRO A 455 -31.64 -8.20 -14.05
N ASN A 456 -31.49 -7.79 -12.77
CA ASN A 456 -31.39 -8.65 -11.58
C ASN A 456 -30.10 -9.44 -11.33
N GLN A 457 -28.94 -9.01 -11.85
CA GLN A 457 -27.67 -9.64 -11.49
C GLN A 457 -27.05 -8.96 -10.25
N LEU A 458 -27.01 -9.68 -9.14
CA LEU A 458 -26.32 -9.27 -7.90
C LEU A 458 -24.96 -9.95 -7.80
N SER A 459 -23.95 -9.19 -7.39
CA SER A 459 -22.59 -9.72 -7.19
C SER A 459 -21.90 -9.01 -6.04
N ILE A 460 -21.08 -9.74 -5.29
CA ILE A 460 -20.15 -9.15 -4.32
C ILE A 460 -19.02 -8.49 -5.09
N VAL A 461 -18.66 -7.28 -4.69
CA VAL A 461 -17.55 -6.53 -5.29
C VAL A 461 -16.38 -6.53 -4.34
N GLY A 462 -15.27 -7.07 -4.80
CA GLY A 462 -14.05 -7.17 -4.01
C GLY A 462 -14.18 -8.10 -2.80
N VAL A 463 -13.34 -7.84 -1.81
CA VAL A 463 -13.29 -8.61 -0.56
C VAL A 463 -14.25 -8.00 0.46
N ILE A 464 -15.05 -8.85 1.13
CA ILE A 464 -15.81 -8.43 2.31
C ILE A 464 -14.82 -8.15 3.44
N SER A 465 -14.81 -6.93 3.97
CA SER A 465 -13.85 -6.51 4.99
C SER A 465 -14.32 -6.88 6.38
N ARG A 466 -13.44 -7.48 7.20
CA ARG A 466 -13.66 -7.67 8.64
C ARG A 466 -13.26 -6.40 9.40
N LEU A 467 -14.15 -5.83 10.21
CA LEU A 467 -14.00 -4.53 10.89
C LEU A 467 -13.63 -4.64 12.39
N ASN A 468 -13.64 -5.84 12.95
CA ASN A 468 -13.16 -6.12 14.31
C ASN A 468 -12.07 -7.20 14.27
N MET A 469 -11.21 -7.21 15.29
CA MET A 469 -10.10 -8.16 15.38
C MET A 469 -10.58 -9.61 15.31
N TYR A 470 -9.84 -10.46 14.60
CA TYR A 470 -10.25 -11.82 14.23
C TYR A 470 -9.13 -12.86 14.36
N HIS A 471 -7.99 -12.49 14.96
CA HIS A 471 -6.83 -13.37 15.08
C HIS A 471 -7.18 -14.69 15.78
N ASN A 472 -7.82 -14.62 16.95
CA ASN A 472 -8.19 -15.80 17.72
C ASN A 472 -9.33 -16.59 17.06
N ASP A 473 -10.23 -15.90 16.35
CA ASP A 473 -11.35 -16.52 15.64
C ASP A 473 -10.86 -17.40 14.47
N SER A 474 -9.71 -17.09 13.86
CA SER A 474 -9.28 -17.67 12.58
C SER A 474 -7.95 -18.41 12.63
N ALA A 475 -7.49 -18.80 13.83
CA ALA A 475 -6.19 -19.41 14.05
C ALA A 475 -5.99 -20.76 13.32
N CYS A 476 -7.06 -21.44 12.94
CA CYS A 476 -7.09 -22.75 12.27
C CYS A 476 -6.96 -22.69 10.74
N VAL A 477 -6.88 -21.48 10.16
CA VAL A 477 -6.66 -21.27 8.71
C VAL A 477 -5.49 -20.34 8.48
N ASP A 478 -4.68 -20.63 7.46
CA ASP A 478 -3.50 -19.84 7.08
C ASP A 478 -3.68 -19.06 5.76
N ASP A 479 -4.90 -19.03 5.22
CA ASP A 479 -5.23 -18.20 4.06
C ASP A 479 -5.68 -16.80 4.50
N GLU A 480 -5.08 -15.75 3.95
CA GLU A 480 -5.35 -14.36 4.33
C GLU A 480 -6.81 -13.95 4.13
N ILE A 481 -7.47 -14.45 3.08
CA ILE A 481 -8.87 -14.13 2.80
C ILE A 481 -9.79 -14.95 3.68
N LEU A 482 -9.53 -16.25 3.83
CA LEU A 482 -10.35 -17.11 4.69
C LEU A 482 -10.28 -16.67 6.15
N LYS A 483 -9.12 -16.17 6.62
CA LYS A 483 -8.97 -15.63 7.99
C LYS A 483 -9.96 -14.50 8.30
N LEU A 484 -10.40 -13.71 7.31
CA LEU A 484 -11.39 -12.66 7.52
C LEU A 484 -12.75 -13.21 7.94
N TYR A 485 -13.11 -14.40 7.45
CA TYR A 485 -14.44 -14.99 7.60
C TYR A 485 -14.49 -16.12 8.62
N CYS A 486 -13.41 -16.90 8.73
CA CYS A 486 -13.38 -18.11 9.54
C CYS A 486 -13.60 -17.81 11.03
N TYR A 487 -14.47 -18.62 11.63
CA TYR A 487 -14.53 -18.83 13.07
C TYR A 487 -14.21 -20.29 13.35
N CYS A 488 -13.11 -20.57 14.03
CA CYS A 488 -12.63 -21.92 14.25
C CYS A 488 -13.56 -22.71 15.16
N LEU A 489 -13.91 -23.92 14.73
CA LEU A 489 -14.65 -24.86 15.55
C LEU A 489 -13.77 -25.37 16.70
N PRO A 490 -14.36 -25.68 17.87
CA PRO A 490 -13.65 -26.41 18.91
C PRO A 490 -13.08 -27.73 18.37
N ASN A 491 -11.89 -28.12 18.82
CA ASN A 491 -11.21 -29.34 18.35
C ASN A 491 -12.16 -30.56 18.38
N GLY A 492 -12.47 -31.12 17.22
CA GLY A 492 -13.27 -32.36 17.08
C GLY A 492 -14.69 -32.19 16.54
N GLU A 493 -15.14 -30.98 16.20
CA GLU A 493 -16.43 -30.75 15.53
C GLU A 493 -16.23 -30.47 14.03
N ASP A 494 -16.91 -31.23 13.17
CA ASP A 494 -17.00 -30.98 11.73
C ASP A 494 -18.16 -30.02 11.45
N GLY A 495 -17.92 -28.95 10.68
CA GLY A 495 -18.88 -27.86 10.44
C GLY A 495 -19.97 -28.09 9.39
N ASN A 496 -20.20 -29.34 8.98
CA ASN A 496 -21.13 -29.66 7.88
C ASN A 496 -22.59 -29.82 8.31
#